data_AF-A0A812M0C8-F1
#
_entry.id   AF-A0A812M0C8-F1
#
_cell.length_a   1.000
_cell.length_b   1.000
_cell.length_c   1.000
_cell.angle_alpha   90.00
_cell.angle_beta   90.00
_cell.angle_gamma   90.00
#
_symmetry.space_group_name_H-M   'P 1'
#
loop_
_entity.id
_entity.type
_entity.pdbx_description
1 polymer ?
#
loop_
_entity_poly.entity_id
_entity_poly.type
_entity_poly.pdbx_seq_one_letter_code
_entity_poly.pdbx_strand_id
1 'polypeptide(L)'
;MYRVFVAPDGRVYHDKASVEQHVGRSLAAKDGFNGRCKLLSLQHDVVHIDGLQSFLASKEQTVLPSKDDIFFAVISARRAKFDEGLQDIAVVQSHFLKAGVEPVWFVDSEDVKEYTSLGLKVVEGGKRAAARNKALEEAARLGKACCQCSDDISRWEYRSGPRVAKSEEMLKTAWASSKGVASSPVAAAQFLLAKLRGCEGEQRPYLAGIYPDGISMRTFARDEFESHHYIPGDFFVADLSPVRFDESFARKEDYVFTVEHIEKHSSVLRCNRLMIQAKHKNNPGGANTNKDRRRALEKQTQETLLTRWPQAFRKHKKEDREVIMCWPDVEPDSEGEDSKDDKKKNKRRREDNDDEARKPTTPLDASKPGTPKEAPKPSTPAEGTPKDSGKPGTPKESAKPGTPKQDARPPTPKDAPKPGTPKEAPKPGTPKDSKPGTPKPETPKEGTETPKNRKEAGKTPPVDTSNKATGEPAAKKLRAKDIQQNSMDATVLKGEKVPGTEYIASRCALVVGQKVRDVIGTVQFTKTNGTVATYALADLRYDLSCGFLKLEETPQVGSEA
;
A
#
# COMPACT_ATOMS: atom_id res chain seq x y z
N MET A 1 20.81 2.54 15.69
CA MET A 1 20.74 1.39 14.76
C MET A 1 22.12 1.24 14.14
N TYR A 2 22.92 0.27 14.58
CA TYR A 2 24.27 0.06 14.03
C TYR A 2 24.12 -0.42 12.59
N ARG A 3 24.73 0.29 11.63
CA ARG A 3 24.80 -0.18 10.23
C ARG A 3 25.84 -1.27 10.19
N VAL A 4 25.38 -2.51 9.99
CA VAL A 4 26.25 -3.65 9.78
C VAL A 4 26.58 -3.72 8.29
N PHE A 5 27.86 -3.66 7.95
CA PHE A 5 28.35 -3.84 6.59
C PHE A 5 28.89 -5.26 6.46
N VAL A 6 28.50 -5.96 5.39
CA VAL A 6 29.04 -7.29 5.08
C VAL A 6 29.85 -7.15 3.81
N ALA A 7 31.17 -7.39 3.90
CA ALA A 7 32.08 -7.34 2.75
C ALA A 7 31.79 -8.51 1.78
N PRO A 8 32.27 -8.44 0.52
CA PRO A 8 32.09 -9.53 -0.46
C PRO A 8 32.62 -10.89 -0.02
N ASP A 9 33.62 -10.92 0.88
CA ASP A 9 34.18 -12.14 1.47
C ASP A 9 33.40 -12.65 2.70
N GLY A 10 32.30 -11.99 3.06
CA GLY A 10 31.43 -12.35 4.18
C GLY A 10 31.81 -11.76 5.53
N ARG A 11 32.91 -10.99 5.64
CA ARG A 11 33.29 -10.33 6.90
C ARG A 11 32.31 -9.24 7.29
N VAL A 12 32.08 -9.10 8.60
CA VAL A 12 31.13 -8.15 9.17
C VAL A 12 31.88 -6.96 9.78
N TYR A 13 31.46 -5.75 9.43
CA TYR A 13 32.01 -4.49 9.92
C TYR A 13 30.89 -3.64 10.53
N HIS A 14 31.22 -2.86 11.56
CA HIS A 14 30.25 -2.01 12.26
C HIS A 14 30.36 -0.52 11.86
N ASP A 15 31.37 -0.18 11.07
CA ASP A 15 31.57 1.15 10.51
C ASP A 15 31.95 1.05 9.02
N LYS A 16 31.61 2.11 8.29
CA LYS A 16 31.79 2.17 6.85
C LYS A 16 33.27 2.26 6.45
N ALA A 17 34.08 2.96 7.25
CA ALA A 17 35.49 3.20 6.93
C ALA A 17 36.29 1.89 6.96
N SER A 18 36.06 1.03 7.96
CA SER A 18 36.73 -0.26 8.08
C SER A 18 36.40 -1.20 6.91
N VAL A 19 35.13 -1.23 6.47
CA VAL A 19 34.77 -2.05 5.29
C VAL A 19 35.31 -1.44 3.99
N GLU A 20 35.32 -0.11 3.84
CA GLU A 20 35.89 0.56 2.67
C GLU A 20 37.40 0.36 2.58
N GLN A 21 38.08 0.42 3.72
CA GLN A 21 39.50 0.11 3.84
C GLN A 21 39.77 -1.36 3.49
N HIS A 22 38.95 -2.28 3.98
CA HIS A 22 39.08 -3.71 3.67
C HIS A 22 38.84 -4.01 2.19
N VAL A 23 37.82 -3.40 1.58
CA VAL A 23 37.48 -3.62 0.16
C VAL A 23 38.37 -2.78 -0.77
N GLY A 24 39.12 -1.81 -0.24
CA GLY A 24 40.04 -0.97 -1.02
C GLY A 24 39.34 0.05 -1.93
N ARG A 25 38.06 0.38 -1.65
CA ARG A 25 37.29 1.39 -2.39
C ARG A 25 36.15 1.93 -1.55
N SER A 26 35.64 3.10 -1.92
CA SER A 26 34.41 3.61 -1.33
C SER A 26 33.20 2.74 -1.71
N LEU A 27 32.35 2.49 -0.72
CA LEU A 27 31.10 1.78 -0.87
C LEU A 27 29.96 2.77 -1.13
N ALA A 28 29.21 2.54 -2.20
CA ALA A 28 27.93 3.15 -2.46
C ALA A 28 26.82 2.45 -1.65
N ALA A 29 25.64 3.07 -1.57
CA ALA A 29 24.46 2.45 -0.94
C ALA A 29 24.12 1.07 -1.56
N LYS A 30 24.50 0.87 -2.83
CA LYS A 30 24.31 -0.36 -3.61
C LYS A 30 25.18 -1.52 -3.13
N ASP A 31 26.39 -1.25 -2.65
CA ASP A 31 27.33 -2.29 -2.23
C ASP A 31 26.85 -3.07 -1.00
N GLY A 32 25.95 -2.46 -0.20
CA GLY A 32 25.32 -3.09 0.95
C GLY A 32 23.96 -3.72 0.65
N PHE A 33 23.42 -3.62 -0.57
CA PHE A 33 22.03 -4.01 -0.84
C PHE A 33 21.79 -5.52 -0.61
N ASN A 34 22.67 -6.38 -1.13
CA ASN A 34 22.58 -7.82 -0.93
C ASN A 34 22.79 -8.21 0.54
N GLY A 35 23.74 -7.57 1.22
CA GLY A 35 23.95 -7.74 2.66
C GLY A 35 22.71 -7.33 3.46
N ARG A 36 22.03 -6.26 3.05
CA ARG A 36 20.78 -5.79 3.65
C ARG A 36 19.63 -6.77 3.42
N CYS A 37 19.45 -7.27 2.19
CA CYS A 37 18.45 -8.29 1.88
C CYS A 37 18.70 -9.56 2.72
N LYS A 38 19.96 -9.99 2.84
CA LYS A 38 20.34 -11.13 3.68
C LYS A 38 20.03 -10.88 5.16
N LEU A 39 20.42 -9.73 5.71
CA LEU A 39 20.12 -9.37 7.10
C LEU A 39 18.61 -9.35 7.36
N LEU A 40 17.83 -8.71 6.49
CA LEU A 40 16.37 -8.66 6.60
C LEU A 40 15.76 -10.07 6.52
N SER A 41 16.24 -10.91 5.60
CA SER A 41 15.80 -12.31 5.52
C SER A 41 16.07 -13.08 6.82
N LEU A 42 17.16 -12.80 7.53
CA LEU A 42 17.43 -13.42 8.84
C LEU A 42 16.51 -12.89 9.95
N GLN A 43 16.10 -11.62 9.86
CA GLN A 43 15.27 -10.96 10.86
C GLN A 43 13.77 -11.23 10.72
N HIS A 44 13.27 -11.44 9.49
CA HIS A 44 11.85 -11.63 9.25
C HIS A 44 11.45 -13.07 9.49
N ASP A 45 10.57 -13.36 10.45
CA ASP A 45 9.93 -14.67 10.51
C ASP A 45 9.09 -14.87 9.25
N VAL A 46 9.50 -15.79 8.38
CA VAL A 46 8.71 -16.15 7.21
C VAL A 46 7.86 -17.34 7.57
N VAL A 47 6.57 -17.09 7.56
CA VAL A 47 5.57 -18.15 7.60
C VAL A 47 5.41 -18.65 6.17
N HIS A 48 5.74 -19.92 5.99
CA HIS A 48 5.43 -20.68 4.79
C HIS A 48 3.91 -20.88 4.67
N ILE A 49 3.46 -21.33 3.49
CA ILE A 49 2.05 -21.57 3.22
C ILE A 49 1.37 -22.46 4.27
N ASP A 50 2.11 -23.35 4.92
CA ASP A 50 1.67 -24.22 6.01
C ASP A 50 0.91 -23.47 7.12
N GLY A 51 1.33 -22.24 7.44
CA GLY A 51 0.66 -21.41 8.44
C GLY A 51 -0.72 -20.90 8.01
N LEU A 52 -0.96 -20.78 6.71
CA LEU A 52 -2.24 -20.35 6.13
C LEU A 52 -3.09 -21.52 5.64
N GLN A 53 -2.49 -22.67 5.36
CA GLN A 53 -3.18 -23.85 4.82
C GLN A 53 -4.29 -24.35 5.74
N SER A 54 -4.15 -24.17 7.06
CA SER A 54 -5.19 -24.51 8.03
C SER A 54 -6.47 -23.68 7.90
N PHE A 55 -6.44 -22.54 7.19
CA PHE A 55 -7.62 -21.71 6.89
C PHE A 55 -8.20 -21.98 5.49
N LEU A 56 -7.64 -22.92 4.74
CA LEU A 56 -8.21 -23.38 3.48
C LEU A 56 -9.22 -24.51 3.75
N ALA A 57 -10.39 -24.42 3.16
CA ALA A 57 -11.36 -25.52 3.10
C ALA A 57 -10.76 -26.70 2.32
N SER A 58 -11.25 -27.92 2.56
CA SER A 58 -10.70 -29.14 1.93
C SER A 58 -10.61 -29.02 0.41
N LYS A 59 -11.61 -28.42 -0.24
CA LYS A 59 -11.60 -28.18 -1.68
C LYS A 59 -10.54 -27.19 -2.12
N GLU A 60 -10.33 -26.11 -1.38
CA GLU A 60 -9.33 -25.10 -1.71
C GLU A 60 -7.91 -25.68 -1.56
N GLN A 61 -7.72 -26.61 -0.61
CA GLN A 61 -6.46 -27.34 -0.46
C GLN A 61 -6.15 -28.23 -1.68
N THR A 62 -7.15 -28.81 -2.36
CA THR A 62 -6.90 -29.63 -3.56
C THR A 62 -6.47 -28.81 -4.78
N VAL A 63 -6.74 -27.50 -4.77
CA VAL A 63 -6.35 -26.56 -5.84
C VAL A 63 -5.28 -25.56 -5.38
N LEU A 64 -4.61 -25.83 -4.26
CA LEU A 64 -3.52 -25.02 -3.74
C LEU A 64 -2.37 -24.99 -4.75
N PRO A 65 -2.08 -23.84 -5.40
CA PRO A 65 -1.03 -23.75 -6.41
C PRO A 65 0.35 -23.92 -5.79
N SER A 66 1.28 -24.49 -6.55
CA SER A 66 2.70 -24.35 -6.26
C SER A 66 3.12 -22.89 -6.49
N LYS A 67 4.24 -22.47 -5.88
CA LYS A 67 4.83 -21.16 -6.18
C LYS A 67 5.22 -21.02 -7.66
N ASP A 68 5.50 -22.13 -8.35
CA ASP A 68 5.88 -22.11 -9.76
C ASP A 68 4.70 -21.88 -10.70
N ASP A 69 3.46 -22.02 -10.22
CA ASP A 69 2.23 -21.71 -10.97
C ASP A 69 1.89 -20.21 -10.97
N ILE A 70 2.69 -19.40 -10.26
CA ILE A 70 2.47 -17.97 -10.07
C ILE A 70 3.69 -17.20 -10.60
N PHE A 71 3.44 -16.22 -11.45
CA PHE A 71 4.39 -15.19 -11.84
C PHE A 71 4.35 -14.05 -10.82
N PHE A 72 5.45 -13.83 -10.11
CA PHE A 72 5.56 -12.80 -9.10
C PHE A 72 6.20 -11.53 -9.67
N ALA A 73 5.42 -10.45 -9.70
CA ALA A 73 5.83 -9.15 -10.18
C ALA A 73 5.84 -8.13 -9.04
N VAL A 74 6.91 -7.33 -8.97
CA VAL A 74 6.95 -6.14 -8.12
C VAL A 74 6.85 -4.91 -9.01
N ILE A 75 5.88 -4.05 -8.74
CA ILE A 75 5.65 -2.80 -9.50
C ILE A 75 6.29 -1.67 -8.71
N SER A 76 7.28 -1.00 -9.31
CA SER A 76 8.11 -0.03 -8.60
C SER A 76 8.52 1.12 -9.49
N ALA A 77 8.66 2.32 -8.94
CA ALA A 77 9.16 3.46 -9.69
C ALA A 77 9.89 4.44 -8.77
N ARG A 78 11.03 4.95 -9.24
CA ARG A 78 11.80 6.07 -8.68
C ARG A 78 12.27 5.89 -7.25
N ARG A 79 12.32 4.66 -6.72
CA ARG A 79 12.73 4.41 -5.33
C ARG A 79 14.22 4.17 -5.17
N ALA A 80 14.87 3.56 -6.15
CA ALA A 80 16.28 3.17 -6.06
C ALA A 80 17.27 4.35 -5.91
N LYS A 81 16.79 5.58 -6.08
CA LYS A 81 17.56 6.83 -5.92
C LYS A 81 17.56 7.36 -4.48
N PHE A 82 16.72 6.82 -3.59
CA PHE A 82 16.55 7.30 -2.21
C PHE A 82 16.91 6.21 -1.20
N ASP A 83 17.54 6.58 -0.08
CA ASP A 83 17.94 5.64 0.98
C ASP A 83 16.73 4.91 1.58
N GLU A 84 15.62 5.62 1.80
CA GLU A 84 14.37 5.02 2.28
C GLU A 84 13.77 4.07 1.24
N GLY A 85 13.84 4.43 -0.04
CA GLY A 85 13.37 3.58 -1.14
C GLY A 85 14.20 2.31 -1.28
N LEU A 86 15.53 2.39 -1.12
CA LEU A 86 16.42 1.23 -1.09
C LEU A 86 16.13 0.29 0.09
N GLN A 87 15.74 0.82 1.25
CA GLN A 87 15.28 -0.01 2.38
C GLN A 87 13.99 -0.75 2.02
N ASP A 88 13.03 -0.07 1.38
CA ASP A 88 11.73 -0.67 1.04
C ASP A 88 11.89 -1.78 -0.02
N ILE A 89 12.66 -1.51 -1.08
CA ILE A 89 13.03 -2.51 -2.09
C ILE A 89 13.69 -3.72 -1.41
N ALA A 90 14.63 -3.50 -0.49
CA ALA A 90 15.33 -4.59 0.20
C ALA A 90 14.39 -5.43 1.07
N VAL A 91 13.40 -4.81 1.73
CA VAL A 91 12.39 -5.53 2.52
C VAL A 91 11.57 -6.44 1.63
N VAL A 92 10.97 -5.91 0.56
CA VAL A 92 10.15 -6.70 -0.37
C VAL A 92 10.98 -7.82 -1.01
N GLN A 93 12.18 -7.50 -1.52
CA GLN A 93 13.07 -8.51 -2.11
C GLN A 93 13.42 -9.61 -1.11
N SER A 94 13.74 -9.26 0.14
CA SER A 94 14.10 -10.24 1.18
C SER A 94 12.95 -11.18 1.52
N HIS A 95 11.70 -10.69 1.53
CA HIS A 95 10.51 -11.50 1.76
C HIS A 95 10.29 -12.55 0.67
N PHE A 96 10.48 -12.17 -0.60
CA PHE A 96 10.40 -13.12 -1.72
C PHE A 96 11.54 -14.14 -1.70
N LEU A 97 12.79 -13.67 -1.55
CA LEU A 97 13.96 -14.54 -1.55
C LEU A 97 13.90 -15.56 -0.41
N LYS A 98 13.45 -15.15 0.77
CA LYS A 98 13.27 -16.08 1.89
C LYS A 98 12.17 -17.11 1.65
N ALA A 99 11.14 -16.78 0.88
CA ALA A 99 10.15 -17.74 0.41
C ALA A 99 10.64 -18.59 -0.79
N GLY A 100 11.90 -18.43 -1.20
CA GLY A 100 12.52 -19.17 -2.30
C GLY A 100 11.95 -18.77 -3.67
N VAL A 101 11.58 -17.51 -3.83
CA VAL A 101 11.12 -16.92 -5.10
C VAL A 101 11.97 -15.69 -5.40
N GLU A 102 12.38 -15.54 -6.66
CA GLU A 102 12.97 -14.30 -7.15
C GLU A 102 11.93 -13.56 -8.02
N PRO A 103 11.41 -12.40 -7.58
CA PRO A 103 10.37 -11.70 -8.30
C PRO A 103 10.96 -10.91 -9.49
N VAL A 104 10.11 -10.59 -10.47
CA VAL A 104 10.46 -9.69 -11.57
C VAL A 104 10.02 -8.26 -11.23
N TRP A 105 10.94 -7.31 -11.30
CA TRP A 105 10.70 -5.90 -11.00
C TRP A 105 10.34 -5.16 -12.29
N PHE A 106 9.11 -4.65 -12.38
CA PHE A 106 8.66 -3.81 -13.48
C PHE A 106 8.79 -2.35 -13.09
N VAL A 107 9.62 -1.62 -13.82
CA VAL A 107 10.00 -0.23 -13.49
C VAL A 107 9.85 0.75 -14.65
N ASP A 108 9.76 2.04 -14.34
CA ASP A 108 9.84 3.12 -15.32
C ASP A 108 11.17 3.00 -16.10
N SER A 109 11.18 3.37 -17.38
CA SER A 109 12.36 3.30 -18.27
C SER A 109 13.59 4.04 -17.70
N GLU A 110 13.35 5.16 -17.03
CA GLU A 110 14.36 6.00 -16.37
C GLU A 110 15.01 5.38 -15.12
N ASP A 111 14.48 4.25 -14.63
CA ASP A 111 14.94 3.59 -13.41
C ASP A 111 15.56 2.19 -13.67
N VAL A 112 15.48 1.68 -14.90
CA VAL A 112 15.99 0.33 -15.25
C VAL A 112 17.44 0.17 -14.80
N LYS A 113 18.30 1.13 -15.12
CA LYS A 113 19.74 1.08 -14.79
C LYS A 113 19.98 1.01 -13.29
N GLU A 114 19.25 1.81 -12.50
CA GLU A 114 19.37 1.85 -11.06
C GLU A 114 18.92 0.53 -10.42
N TYR A 115 17.79 -0.03 -10.82
CA TYR A 115 17.31 -1.29 -10.25
C TYR A 115 18.18 -2.48 -10.70
N THR A 116 18.62 -2.53 -11.96
CA THR A 116 19.55 -3.58 -12.43
C THR A 116 20.86 -3.53 -11.66
N SER A 117 21.35 -2.33 -11.31
CA SER A 117 22.57 -2.19 -10.52
C SER A 117 22.45 -2.66 -9.06
N LEU A 118 21.24 -2.96 -8.58
CA LEU A 118 21.00 -3.62 -7.30
C LEU A 118 21.06 -5.15 -7.41
N GLY A 119 21.24 -5.71 -8.61
CA GLY A 119 21.19 -7.15 -8.87
C GLY A 119 19.77 -7.71 -8.98
N LEU A 120 18.76 -6.86 -9.19
CA LEU A 120 17.37 -7.29 -9.34
C LEU A 120 17.10 -7.77 -10.77
N LYS A 121 16.16 -8.72 -10.91
CA LYS A 121 15.60 -9.11 -12.21
C LYS A 121 14.61 -8.05 -12.69
N VAL A 122 15.07 -7.15 -13.57
CA VAL A 122 14.31 -5.96 -13.98
C VAL A 122 13.76 -6.10 -15.40
N VAL A 123 12.54 -5.62 -15.60
CA VAL A 123 11.91 -5.41 -16.89
C VAL A 123 11.43 -3.95 -16.97
N GLU A 124 11.70 -3.29 -18.09
CA GLU A 124 11.13 -1.97 -18.37
C GLU A 124 9.61 -2.10 -18.53
N GLY A 125 8.83 -1.58 -17.59
CA GLY A 125 7.37 -1.63 -17.59
C GLY A 125 6.72 -0.38 -18.19
N GLY A 126 7.44 0.73 -18.26
CA GLY A 126 6.83 2.05 -18.49
C GLY A 126 6.16 2.57 -17.22
N LYS A 127 5.21 3.51 -17.36
CA LYS A 127 4.48 4.08 -16.22
C LYS A 127 3.64 3.01 -15.51
N ARG A 128 3.24 3.29 -14.26
CA ARG A 128 2.47 2.38 -13.38
C ARG A 128 1.44 1.47 -14.08
N ALA A 129 0.43 1.99 -14.79
CA ALA A 129 -0.58 1.15 -15.45
C ALA A 129 0.03 0.24 -16.55
N ALA A 130 0.92 0.78 -17.38
CA ALA A 130 1.65 0.03 -18.40
C ALA A 130 2.54 -1.07 -17.77
N ALA A 131 3.24 -0.76 -16.67
CA ALA A 131 4.07 -1.71 -15.95
C ALA A 131 3.23 -2.88 -15.41
N ARG A 132 2.03 -2.59 -14.89
CA ARG A 132 1.08 -3.61 -14.44
C ARG A 132 0.55 -4.46 -15.59
N ASN A 133 0.23 -3.85 -16.74
CA ASN A 133 -0.21 -4.58 -17.94
C ASN A 133 0.89 -5.51 -18.45
N LYS A 134 2.11 -5.01 -18.55
CA LYS A 134 3.26 -5.82 -18.98
C LYS A 134 3.51 -7.02 -18.06
N ALA A 135 3.29 -6.86 -16.76
CA ALA A 135 3.35 -7.98 -15.80
C ALA A 135 2.23 -9.01 -16.00
N LEU A 136 1.00 -8.58 -16.31
CA LEU A 136 -0.12 -9.47 -16.65
C LEU A 136 0.13 -10.22 -17.96
N GLU A 137 0.68 -9.54 -18.97
CA GLU A 137 1.03 -10.11 -20.26
C GLU A 137 2.13 -11.15 -20.14
N GLU A 138 3.18 -10.87 -19.37
CA GLU A 138 4.27 -11.82 -19.15
C GLU A 138 3.79 -13.07 -18.39
N ALA A 139 2.93 -12.88 -17.38
CA ALA A 139 2.30 -14.01 -16.68
C ALA A 139 1.45 -14.86 -17.63
N ALA A 140 0.62 -14.22 -18.46
CA ALA A 140 -0.21 -14.91 -19.46
C ALA A 140 0.63 -15.65 -20.51
N ARG A 141 1.72 -15.03 -20.99
CA ARG A 141 2.69 -15.65 -21.91
C ARG A 141 3.32 -16.91 -21.31
N LEU A 142 3.53 -16.92 -20.00
CA LEU A 142 4.06 -18.06 -19.25
C LEU A 142 2.98 -19.07 -18.83
N GLY A 143 1.70 -18.80 -19.08
CA GLY A 143 0.59 -19.64 -18.62
C GLY A 143 0.44 -19.67 -17.09
N LYS A 144 0.86 -18.61 -16.39
CA LYS A 144 0.85 -18.52 -14.92
C LYS A 144 -0.14 -17.47 -14.43
N ALA A 145 -0.65 -17.66 -13.21
CA ALA A 145 -1.36 -16.58 -12.52
C ALA A 145 -0.38 -15.42 -12.25
N CYS A 146 -0.86 -14.18 -12.27
CA CYS A 146 -0.04 -13.01 -12.00
C CYS A 146 -0.26 -12.53 -10.56
N CYS A 147 0.76 -12.55 -9.72
CA CYS A 147 0.75 -11.84 -8.45
C CYS A 147 1.50 -10.51 -8.62
N GLN A 148 0.85 -9.40 -8.29
CA GLN A 148 1.49 -8.09 -8.29
C GLN A 148 1.61 -7.57 -6.86
N CYS A 149 2.75 -6.93 -6.59
CA CYS A 149 3.13 -6.43 -5.28
C CYS A 149 3.71 -5.01 -5.41
N SER A 150 3.31 -4.09 -4.55
CA SER A 150 3.96 -2.78 -4.38
C SER A 150 5.33 -2.93 -3.70
N ASP A 151 6.23 -2.01 -4.00
CA ASP A 151 7.60 -1.97 -3.49
C ASP A 151 7.74 -1.46 -2.04
N ASP A 152 6.67 -0.93 -1.45
CA ASP A 152 6.68 -0.28 -0.14
C ASP A 152 5.89 -1.01 0.95
N ILE A 153 5.66 -2.30 0.72
CA ILE A 153 5.03 -3.19 1.69
C ILE A 153 6.08 -3.74 2.65
N SER A 154 5.86 -3.54 3.95
CA SER A 154 6.76 -4.00 5.00
C SER A 154 6.27 -5.25 5.74
N ARG A 155 5.00 -5.64 5.56
CA ARG A 155 4.39 -6.77 6.28
C ARG A 155 3.15 -7.28 5.56
N TRP A 156 2.96 -8.59 5.56
CA TRP A 156 1.70 -9.27 5.24
C TRP A 156 1.24 -10.02 6.49
N GLU A 157 -0.04 -9.91 6.81
CA GLU A 157 -0.61 -10.58 7.97
C GLU A 157 -2.04 -11.03 7.68
N TYR A 158 -2.30 -12.29 7.99
CA TYR A 158 -3.62 -12.86 8.01
C TYR A 158 -4.13 -12.94 9.45
N ARG A 159 -5.40 -12.60 9.69
CA ARG A 159 -6.03 -12.74 11.01
C ARG A 159 -7.33 -13.52 10.92
N SER A 160 -7.37 -14.70 11.52
CA SER A 160 -8.61 -15.46 11.64
C SER A 160 -9.47 -14.97 12.80
N GLY A 161 -10.77 -14.92 12.60
CA GLY A 161 -11.75 -14.76 13.69
C GLY A 161 -13.15 -14.48 13.14
N PRO A 162 -14.18 -14.68 13.97
CA PRO A 162 -15.56 -14.53 13.54
C PRO A 162 -15.88 -13.08 13.21
N ARG A 163 -16.83 -12.88 12.31
CA ARG A 163 -17.47 -11.57 12.13
C ARG A 163 -18.18 -11.18 13.43
N VAL A 164 -18.04 -9.92 13.81
CA VAL A 164 -18.71 -9.34 14.97
C VAL A 164 -19.52 -8.12 14.56
N ALA A 165 -20.45 -7.71 15.42
CA ALA A 165 -21.22 -6.51 15.18
C ALA A 165 -20.33 -5.26 15.21
N LYS A 166 -20.78 -4.22 14.49
CA LYS A 166 -20.00 -2.99 14.20
C LYS A 166 -19.72 -2.08 15.42
N SER A 167 -19.85 -2.57 16.65
CA SER A 167 -19.49 -1.76 17.81
C SER A 167 -17.97 -1.71 17.94
N GLU A 168 -17.43 -0.53 18.26
CA GLU A 168 -15.99 -0.33 18.38
C GLU A 168 -15.36 -1.28 19.42
N GLU A 169 -16.05 -1.53 20.54
CA GLU A 169 -15.62 -2.44 21.59
C GLU A 169 -15.56 -3.90 21.11
N MET A 170 -16.56 -4.37 20.36
CA MET A 170 -16.56 -5.73 19.81
C MET A 170 -15.45 -5.90 18.76
N LEU A 171 -15.25 -4.91 17.89
CA LEU A 171 -14.18 -4.93 16.90
C LEU A 171 -12.80 -4.96 17.56
N LYS A 172 -12.56 -4.14 18.60
CA LYS A 172 -11.32 -4.16 19.38
C LYS A 172 -11.09 -5.52 20.04
N THR A 173 -12.14 -6.09 20.62
CA THR A 173 -12.09 -7.38 21.30
C THR A 173 -11.78 -8.51 20.33
N ALA A 174 -12.48 -8.56 19.19
CA ALA A 174 -12.25 -9.53 18.12
C ALA A 174 -10.83 -9.40 17.53
N TRP A 175 -10.37 -8.17 17.33
CA TRP A 175 -9.01 -7.92 16.87
C TRP A 175 -7.97 -8.42 17.88
N ALA A 176 -8.13 -8.08 19.16
CA ALA A 176 -7.20 -8.47 20.22
C ALA A 176 -7.17 -10.00 20.45
N SER A 177 -8.31 -10.68 20.31
CA SER A 177 -8.41 -12.13 20.45
C SER A 177 -8.01 -12.90 19.18
N SER A 178 -8.01 -12.24 18.02
CA SER A 178 -7.62 -12.88 16.77
C SER A 178 -6.14 -13.28 16.76
N LYS A 179 -5.87 -14.49 16.30
CA LYS A 179 -4.51 -14.96 16.05
C LYS A 179 -4.02 -14.36 14.73
N GLY A 180 -3.04 -13.45 14.83
CA GLY A 180 -2.29 -12.97 13.68
C GLY A 180 -1.28 -14.00 13.21
N VAL A 181 -1.34 -14.33 11.92
CA VAL A 181 -0.38 -15.16 11.23
C VAL A 181 0.36 -14.25 10.25
N ALA A 182 1.61 -13.93 10.57
CA ALA A 182 2.49 -13.27 9.61
C ALA A 182 2.54 -14.12 8.34
N SER A 183 2.74 -13.52 7.17
CA SER A 183 2.81 -14.24 5.91
C SER A 183 3.91 -13.67 5.03
N SER A 184 4.43 -14.48 4.11
CA SER A 184 5.21 -13.99 2.97
C SER A 184 4.26 -13.56 1.83
N PRO A 185 4.71 -12.68 0.91
CA PRO A 185 3.94 -12.40 -0.30
C PRO A 185 3.66 -13.66 -1.12
N VAL A 186 4.57 -14.65 -1.12
CA VAL A 186 4.38 -15.92 -1.83
C VAL A 186 3.24 -16.74 -1.21
N ALA A 187 3.27 -16.94 0.11
CA ALA A 187 2.22 -17.68 0.82
C ALA A 187 0.87 -16.96 0.73
N ALA A 188 0.85 -15.64 0.86
CA ALA A 188 -0.35 -14.82 0.67
C ALA A 188 -0.95 -14.97 -0.74
N ALA A 189 -0.12 -14.97 -1.78
CA ALA A 189 -0.58 -15.16 -3.16
C ALA A 189 -1.12 -16.58 -3.41
N GLN A 190 -0.43 -17.61 -2.93
CA GLN A 190 -0.89 -18.99 -3.03
C GLN A 190 -2.24 -19.18 -2.31
N PHE A 191 -2.38 -18.59 -1.12
CA PHE A 191 -3.63 -18.61 -0.36
C PHE A 191 -4.78 -17.94 -1.12
N LEU A 192 -4.58 -16.72 -1.63
CA LEU A 192 -5.59 -16.01 -2.42
C LEU A 192 -5.97 -16.77 -3.69
N LEU A 193 -5.00 -17.36 -4.39
CA LEU A 193 -5.24 -18.12 -5.62
C LEU A 193 -5.97 -19.44 -5.35
N ALA A 194 -5.66 -20.13 -4.25
CA ALA A 194 -6.39 -21.30 -3.81
C ALA A 194 -7.86 -20.98 -3.50
N LYS A 195 -8.11 -19.88 -2.76
CA LYS A 195 -9.47 -19.38 -2.50
C LYS A 195 -10.22 -19.08 -3.80
N LEU A 196 -9.58 -18.36 -4.71
CA LEU A 196 -10.15 -18.00 -6.01
C LEU A 196 -10.45 -19.22 -6.90
N ARG A 197 -9.57 -20.24 -6.91
CA ARG A 197 -9.76 -21.50 -7.64
C ARG A 197 -10.78 -22.43 -6.98
N GLY A 198 -10.97 -22.29 -5.67
CA GLY A 198 -11.95 -23.05 -4.90
C GLY A 198 -13.40 -22.63 -5.13
N CYS A 199 -13.64 -21.39 -5.58
CA CYS A 199 -14.98 -20.89 -5.90
C CYS A 199 -15.69 -21.74 -6.97
N GLU A 200 -16.98 -22.01 -6.77
CA GLU A 200 -17.86 -22.76 -7.69
C GLU A 200 -18.79 -21.84 -8.47
N GLY A 201 -19.36 -22.40 -9.55
CA GLY A 201 -20.36 -21.72 -10.36
C GLY A 201 -19.80 -21.08 -11.62
N GLU A 202 -20.71 -20.63 -12.48
CA GLU A 202 -20.37 -19.98 -13.76
C GLU A 202 -19.69 -18.62 -13.56
N GLN A 203 -19.92 -17.97 -12.41
CA GLN A 203 -19.40 -16.65 -12.04
C GLN A 203 -18.18 -16.73 -11.13
N ARG A 204 -17.20 -17.53 -11.51
CA ARG A 204 -15.95 -17.66 -10.77
C ARG A 204 -15.12 -16.36 -10.89
N PRO A 205 -14.62 -15.78 -9.78
CA PRO A 205 -13.76 -14.60 -9.85
C PRO A 205 -12.40 -14.93 -10.47
N TYR A 206 -11.81 -13.96 -11.18
CA TYR A 206 -10.47 -14.06 -11.79
C TYR A 206 -9.46 -13.07 -11.19
N LEU A 207 -9.91 -12.25 -10.24
CA LEU A 207 -9.09 -11.33 -9.47
C LEU A 207 -9.38 -11.54 -7.98
N ALA A 208 -8.32 -11.74 -7.21
CA ALA A 208 -8.35 -11.77 -5.76
C ALA A 208 -7.38 -10.75 -5.18
N GLY A 209 -7.70 -10.20 -4.01
CA GLY A 209 -6.79 -9.29 -3.32
C GLY A 209 -7.12 -9.11 -1.86
N ILE A 210 -6.55 -8.08 -1.28
CA ILE A 210 -6.51 -7.87 0.17
C ILE A 210 -7.44 -6.74 0.61
N TYR A 211 -7.56 -6.57 1.92
CA TYR A 211 -8.21 -5.39 2.48
C TYR A 211 -7.40 -4.10 2.18
N PRO A 212 -8.04 -2.99 1.76
CA PRO A 212 -7.34 -1.78 1.29
C PRO A 212 -6.75 -0.94 2.43
N ASP A 213 -7.32 -1.02 3.63
CA ASP A 213 -6.68 -0.40 4.78
C ASP A 213 -5.63 -1.36 5.34
N GLY A 214 -4.60 -0.78 5.94
CA GLY A 214 -3.67 -1.58 6.74
C GLY A 214 -4.37 -2.23 7.94
N ILE A 215 -3.55 -2.70 8.87
CA ILE A 215 -3.94 -3.32 10.15
C ILE A 215 -5.15 -2.61 10.79
N SER A 216 -6.35 -3.16 10.59
CA SER A 216 -7.63 -2.52 10.93
C SER A 216 -8.60 -3.51 11.55
N MET A 217 -9.07 -3.18 12.76
CA MET A 217 -10.12 -3.93 13.44
C MET A 217 -11.45 -3.94 12.67
N ARG A 218 -11.66 -2.99 11.74
CA ARG A 218 -12.89 -2.89 10.94
C ARG A 218 -13.09 -4.08 10.03
N THR A 219 -12.03 -4.80 9.69
CA THR A 219 -12.14 -6.07 8.97
C THR A 219 -13.13 -7.02 9.67
N PHE A 220 -13.22 -6.99 11.01
CA PHE A 220 -14.11 -7.86 11.81
C PHE A 220 -15.60 -7.50 11.73
N ALA A 221 -15.95 -6.36 11.13
CA ALA A 221 -17.34 -6.04 10.80
C ALA A 221 -17.88 -6.79 9.58
N ARG A 222 -16.98 -7.43 8.83
CA ARG A 222 -17.22 -7.99 7.50
C ARG A 222 -16.98 -9.49 7.49
N ASP A 223 -17.53 -10.17 6.49
CA ASP A 223 -17.21 -11.57 6.27
C ASP A 223 -15.74 -11.71 5.86
N GLU A 224 -15.15 -12.88 6.07
CA GLU A 224 -13.72 -13.11 5.80
C GLU A 224 -13.37 -12.90 4.32
N PHE A 225 -14.28 -13.33 3.44
CA PHE A 225 -14.23 -13.11 2.02
C PHE A 225 -15.52 -12.47 1.54
N GLU A 226 -15.41 -11.51 0.64
CA GLU A 226 -16.55 -10.90 -0.01
C GLU A 226 -16.29 -10.76 -1.50
N SER A 227 -17.38 -10.80 -2.26
CA SER A 227 -17.37 -10.53 -3.69
C SER A 227 -17.70 -9.07 -4.00
N HIS A 228 -17.39 -8.60 -5.20
CA HIS A 228 -17.79 -7.27 -5.71
C HIS A 228 -17.24 -6.06 -4.93
N HIS A 229 -16.12 -6.23 -4.24
CA HIS A 229 -15.46 -5.17 -3.48
C HIS A 229 -14.20 -4.66 -4.17
N TYR A 230 -13.86 -3.40 -3.90
CA TYR A 230 -12.62 -2.78 -4.35
C TYR A 230 -11.39 -3.62 -3.98
N ILE A 231 -10.56 -3.95 -4.98
CA ILE A 231 -9.27 -4.63 -4.81
C ILE A 231 -8.15 -3.60 -4.93
N PRO A 232 -7.37 -3.32 -3.87
CA PRO A 232 -6.28 -2.37 -3.95
C PRO A 232 -5.17 -2.87 -4.87
N GLY A 233 -4.55 -1.95 -5.60
CA GLY A 233 -3.46 -2.27 -6.51
C GLY A 233 -2.13 -2.68 -5.85
N ASP A 234 -2.06 -2.67 -4.52
CA ASP A 234 -0.82 -2.89 -3.79
C ASP A 234 -0.45 -4.36 -3.66
N PHE A 235 -1.43 -5.25 -3.51
CA PHE A 235 -1.19 -6.68 -3.50
C PHE A 235 -2.44 -7.44 -3.97
N PHE A 236 -2.32 -8.09 -5.12
CA PHE A 236 -3.41 -8.87 -5.71
C PHE A 236 -2.89 -10.05 -6.53
N VAL A 237 -3.79 -10.97 -6.84
CA VAL A 237 -3.55 -12.11 -7.74
C VAL A 237 -4.62 -12.13 -8.83
N ALA A 238 -4.19 -12.21 -10.08
CA ALA A 238 -5.06 -12.39 -11.25
C ALA A 238 -4.80 -13.75 -11.90
N ASP A 239 -5.80 -14.62 -11.98
CA ASP A 239 -5.66 -15.99 -12.50
C ASP A 239 -5.92 -16.04 -14.01
N LEU A 240 -4.94 -15.62 -14.82
CA LEU A 240 -5.04 -15.62 -16.29
C LEU A 240 -6.22 -14.78 -16.84
N SER A 241 -6.65 -13.75 -16.10
CA SER A 241 -7.68 -12.82 -16.58
C SER A 241 -7.23 -12.07 -17.84
N PRO A 242 -8.12 -11.88 -18.84
CA PRO A 242 -7.83 -11.05 -20.01
C PRO A 242 -7.96 -9.54 -19.73
N VAL A 243 -8.54 -9.15 -18.59
CA VAL A 243 -8.73 -7.74 -18.24
C VAL A 243 -7.37 -7.06 -17.98
N ARG A 244 -7.25 -5.78 -18.34
CA ARG A 244 -6.03 -4.98 -18.27
C ARG A 244 -6.31 -3.64 -17.60
N PHE A 245 -5.28 -3.01 -17.05
CA PHE A 245 -5.38 -1.65 -16.53
C PHE A 245 -5.59 -0.66 -17.67
N ASP A 246 -6.56 0.24 -17.53
CA ASP A 246 -6.77 1.35 -18.43
C ASP A 246 -5.65 2.39 -18.26
N GLU A 247 -4.73 2.48 -19.24
CA GLU A 247 -3.56 3.36 -19.17
C GLU A 247 -3.91 4.85 -19.27
N SER A 248 -5.16 5.19 -19.65
CA SER A 248 -5.64 6.57 -19.59
C SER A 248 -5.81 7.06 -18.14
N PHE A 249 -5.96 6.13 -17.18
CA PHE A 249 -6.07 6.44 -15.76
C PHE A 249 -4.71 6.53 -15.10
N ALA A 250 -4.21 7.76 -14.95
CA ALA A 250 -2.98 8.01 -14.18
C ALA A 250 -3.13 7.73 -12.67
N ARG A 251 -4.38 7.62 -12.18
CA ARG A 251 -4.75 7.42 -10.78
C ARG A 251 -6.00 6.55 -10.71
N LYS A 252 -6.19 5.88 -9.57
CA LYS A 252 -7.36 5.02 -9.32
C LYS A 252 -7.52 3.96 -10.42
N GLU A 253 -6.40 3.57 -11.03
CA GLU A 253 -6.35 2.53 -12.05
C GLU A 253 -6.81 1.17 -11.51
N ASP A 254 -6.63 0.94 -10.21
CA ASP A 254 -7.11 -0.22 -9.46
C ASP A 254 -8.64 -0.24 -9.28
N TYR A 255 -9.28 0.93 -9.12
CA TYR A 255 -10.75 1.00 -9.11
C TYR A 255 -11.32 0.60 -10.46
N VAL A 256 -10.77 1.13 -11.56
CA VAL A 256 -11.16 0.75 -12.93
C VAL A 256 -10.93 -0.73 -13.14
N PHE A 257 -9.74 -1.22 -12.84
CA PHE A 257 -9.39 -2.62 -13.01
C PHE A 257 -10.29 -3.56 -12.22
N THR A 258 -10.69 -3.18 -10.99
CA THR A 258 -11.63 -3.97 -10.20
C THR A 258 -13.01 -4.00 -10.85
N VAL A 259 -13.56 -2.84 -11.23
CA VAL A 259 -14.89 -2.76 -11.85
C VAL A 259 -14.93 -3.51 -13.17
N GLU A 260 -13.91 -3.39 -14.02
CA GLU A 260 -13.83 -4.12 -15.28
C GLU A 260 -13.76 -5.65 -15.05
N HIS A 261 -13.16 -6.11 -13.95
CA HIS A 261 -13.24 -7.54 -13.58
C HIS A 261 -14.65 -7.94 -13.15
N ILE A 262 -15.34 -7.11 -12.38
CA ILE A 262 -16.72 -7.39 -11.97
C ILE A 262 -17.64 -7.39 -13.20
N GLU A 263 -17.52 -6.44 -14.12
CA GLU A 263 -18.30 -6.44 -15.36
C GLU A 263 -18.01 -7.66 -16.23
N LYS A 264 -16.73 -8.06 -16.33
CA LYS A 264 -16.32 -9.16 -17.20
C LYS A 264 -16.65 -10.54 -16.64
N HIS A 265 -16.48 -10.74 -15.34
CA HIS A 265 -16.52 -12.05 -14.68
C HIS A 265 -17.61 -12.15 -13.61
N SER A 266 -18.43 -11.11 -13.46
CA SER A 266 -19.49 -10.99 -12.46
C SER A 266 -19.00 -11.06 -11.01
N SER A 267 -17.69 -11.05 -10.75
CA SER A 267 -17.16 -11.16 -9.40
C SER A 267 -15.65 -10.87 -9.33
N VAL A 268 -15.23 -10.45 -8.14
CA VAL A 268 -13.84 -10.39 -7.65
C VAL A 268 -13.84 -10.95 -6.24
N LEU A 269 -12.70 -11.38 -5.70
CA LEU A 269 -12.62 -11.94 -4.36
C LEU A 269 -11.71 -11.10 -3.45
N ARG A 270 -12.29 -10.40 -2.47
CA ARG A 270 -11.50 -9.67 -1.47
C ARG A 270 -11.37 -10.50 -0.20
N CYS A 271 -10.14 -10.74 0.26
CA CYS A 271 -9.88 -11.28 1.58
C CYS A 271 -9.79 -10.14 2.59
N ASN A 272 -10.82 -9.96 3.40
CA ASN A 272 -10.87 -8.92 4.43
C ASN A 272 -9.92 -9.22 5.60
N ARG A 273 -9.49 -10.47 5.76
CA ARG A 273 -8.59 -10.91 6.84
C ARG A 273 -7.11 -10.85 6.49
N LEU A 274 -6.78 -10.68 5.22
CA LEU A 274 -5.41 -10.51 4.76
C LEU A 274 -5.15 -9.02 4.58
N MET A 275 -4.19 -8.51 5.35
CA MET A 275 -3.81 -7.10 5.38
C MET A 275 -2.34 -6.94 5.08
N ILE A 276 -1.99 -5.76 4.57
CA ILE A 276 -0.60 -5.34 4.41
C ILE A 276 -0.30 -4.11 5.26
N GLN A 277 0.96 -3.94 5.62
CA GLN A 277 1.46 -2.67 6.13
C GLN A 277 2.31 -2.02 5.03
N ALA A 278 1.87 -0.88 4.53
CA ALA A 278 2.56 -0.16 3.47
C ALA A 278 2.56 1.35 3.74
N LYS A 279 3.55 2.05 3.19
CA LYS A 279 3.81 3.46 3.53
C LYS A 279 2.93 4.45 2.76
N HIS A 280 2.55 4.14 1.52
CA HIS A 280 1.64 4.85 0.59
C HIS A 280 1.68 6.39 0.55
N LYS A 281 1.29 7.07 1.65
CA LYS A 281 1.06 8.52 1.72
C LYS A 281 2.35 9.34 1.76
N ASN A 282 3.38 8.86 2.47
CA ASN A 282 4.55 9.69 2.82
C ASN A 282 5.84 9.29 2.09
N ASN A 283 5.72 8.47 1.06
CA ASN A 283 6.86 7.70 0.59
C ASN A 283 7.65 8.46 -0.51
N PRO A 284 8.97 8.73 -0.36
CA PRO A 284 9.75 9.57 -1.29
C PRO A 284 9.77 9.04 -2.73
N GLY A 285 9.53 9.90 -3.71
CA GLY A 285 9.41 9.49 -5.12
C GLY A 285 8.08 8.81 -5.46
N GLY A 286 7.22 8.58 -4.47
CA GLY A 286 5.89 8.01 -4.66
C GLY A 286 4.97 8.97 -5.41
N ALA A 287 3.82 8.46 -5.81
CA ALA A 287 2.87 9.21 -6.62
C ALA A 287 2.37 10.50 -5.94
N ASN A 288 2.57 10.69 -4.63
CA ASN A 288 2.05 11.82 -3.85
C ASN A 288 2.90 13.12 -3.85
N THR A 289 3.97 13.20 -4.64
CA THR A 289 4.97 14.29 -4.57
C THR A 289 4.55 15.64 -5.19
N ASN A 290 3.59 15.71 -6.13
CA ASN A 290 3.12 16.97 -6.74
C ASN A 290 1.65 17.25 -6.41
N LYS A 291 1.36 18.15 -5.46
CA LYS A 291 0.01 18.33 -4.87
C LYS A 291 -1.02 18.95 -5.82
N ASP A 292 -0.67 19.98 -6.59
CA ASP A 292 -1.66 20.77 -7.34
C ASP A 292 -2.05 20.10 -8.65
N ARG A 293 -1.06 19.66 -9.44
CA ARG A 293 -1.32 18.84 -10.63
C ARG A 293 -2.09 17.56 -10.27
N ARG A 294 -1.80 17.00 -9.09
CA ARG A 294 -2.54 15.84 -8.56
C ARG A 294 -4.01 16.15 -8.31
N ARG A 295 -4.34 17.30 -7.71
CA ARG A 295 -5.74 17.65 -7.41
C ARG A 295 -6.60 17.71 -8.68
N ALA A 296 -6.08 18.34 -9.74
CA ALA A 296 -6.79 18.41 -11.02
C ALA A 296 -7.00 17.02 -11.65
N LEU A 297 -5.94 16.19 -11.68
CA LEU A 297 -6.01 14.83 -12.22
C LEU A 297 -6.92 13.91 -11.39
N GLU A 298 -6.89 14.01 -10.06
CA GLU A 298 -7.77 13.25 -9.17
C GLU A 298 -9.22 13.61 -9.42
N LYS A 299 -9.55 14.91 -9.51
CA LYS A 299 -10.92 15.37 -9.81
C LYS A 299 -11.41 14.87 -11.16
N GLN A 300 -10.60 15.02 -12.22
CA GLN A 300 -10.93 14.51 -13.56
C GLN A 300 -11.15 12.99 -13.56
N THR A 301 -10.30 12.26 -12.84
CA THR A 301 -10.43 10.80 -12.69
C THR A 301 -11.74 10.43 -12.02
N GLN A 302 -12.11 11.10 -10.93
CA GLN A 302 -13.37 10.85 -10.24
C GLN A 302 -14.59 11.16 -11.11
N GLU A 303 -14.58 12.28 -11.83
CA GLU A 303 -15.65 12.63 -12.77
C GLU A 303 -15.80 11.57 -13.84
N THR A 304 -14.69 11.04 -14.34
CA THR A 304 -14.68 9.93 -15.30
C THR A 304 -15.27 8.65 -14.69
N LEU A 305 -14.87 8.27 -13.48
CA LEU A 305 -15.41 7.10 -12.77
C LEU A 305 -16.94 7.22 -12.56
N LEU A 306 -17.41 8.38 -12.08
CA LEU A 306 -18.82 8.64 -11.83
C LEU A 306 -19.65 8.69 -13.12
N THR A 307 -19.04 9.06 -14.24
CA THR A 307 -19.70 9.10 -15.55
C THR A 307 -19.74 7.73 -16.21
N ARG A 308 -18.64 6.97 -16.14
CA ARG A 308 -18.51 5.65 -16.78
C ARG A 308 -19.23 4.55 -16.01
N TRP A 309 -19.27 4.63 -14.67
CA TRP A 309 -19.97 3.66 -13.81
C TRP A 309 -20.76 4.37 -12.69
N PRO A 310 -21.82 5.12 -13.03
CA PRO A 310 -22.62 5.88 -12.07
C PRO A 310 -23.28 5.00 -10.99
N GLN A 311 -23.51 3.73 -11.28
CA GLN A 311 -24.07 2.75 -10.37
C GLN A 311 -23.03 2.16 -9.40
N ALA A 312 -21.75 2.15 -9.78
CA ALA A 312 -20.68 1.55 -8.98
C ALA A 312 -19.96 2.56 -8.09
N PHE A 313 -20.04 3.86 -8.39
CA PHE A 313 -19.30 4.90 -7.67
C PHE A 313 -20.22 5.98 -7.12
N ARG A 314 -19.89 6.44 -5.91
CA ARG A 314 -20.47 7.64 -5.30
C ARG A 314 -19.37 8.52 -4.71
N LYS A 315 -19.61 9.83 -4.67
CA LYS A 315 -18.70 10.77 -4.02
C LYS A 315 -18.62 10.50 -2.52
N HIS A 316 -17.42 10.56 -1.95
CA HIS A 316 -17.27 10.49 -0.51
C HIS A 316 -17.86 11.76 0.14
N LYS A 317 -18.59 11.60 1.24
CA LYS A 317 -19.35 12.71 1.85
C LYS A 317 -18.46 13.81 2.47
N LYS A 318 -17.32 13.41 3.03
CA LYS A 318 -16.42 14.30 3.79
C LYS A 318 -15.13 14.67 3.05
N GLU A 319 -14.75 13.86 2.06
CA GLU A 319 -13.50 14.02 1.33
C GLU A 319 -13.81 14.17 -0.15
N ASP A 320 -13.71 15.39 -0.65
CA ASP A 320 -13.93 15.73 -2.07
C ASP A 320 -13.05 14.91 -3.03
N ARG A 321 -11.89 14.45 -2.55
CA ARG A 321 -10.89 13.67 -3.29
C ARG A 321 -11.04 12.16 -3.18
N GLU A 322 -12.06 11.67 -2.50
CA GLU A 322 -12.34 10.24 -2.40
C GLU A 322 -13.66 9.86 -3.08
N VAL A 323 -13.68 8.64 -3.60
CA VAL A 323 -14.87 7.99 -4.14
C VAL A 323 -15.05 6.68 -3.41
N ILE A 324 -16.30 6.33 -3.17
CA ILE A 324 -16.67 5.05 -2.58
C ILE A 324 -17.15 4.18 -3.73
N MET A 325 -16.53 3.00 -3.87
CA MET A 325 -17.01 1.96 -4.77
C MET A 325 -18.05 1.10 -4.03
N CYS A 326 -19.25 1.01 -4.57
CA CYS A 326 -20.33 0.16 -4.10
C CYS A 326 -21.00 -0.48 -5.32
N TRP A 327 -20.89 -1.79 -5.49
CA TRP A 327 -21.54 -2.47 -6.61
C TRP A 327 -23.05 -2.62 -6.34
N PRO A 328 -23.95 -2.40 -7.33
CA PRO A 328 -25.40 -2.32 -7.08
C PRO A 328 -26.04 -3.55 -6.44
N ASP A 329 -25.55 -4.75 -6.76
CA ASP A 329 -26.11 -6.01 -6.27
C ASP A 329 -25.61 -6.38 -4.87
N VAL A 330 -24.73 -5.56 -4.29
CA VAL A 330 -24.27 -5.71 -2.92
C VAL A 330 -25.10 -4.77 -2.06
N GLU A 331 -25.87 -5.35 -1.14
CA GLU A 331 -26.54 -4.61 -0.05
C GLU A 331 -25.56 -3.57 0.49
N PRO A 332 -25.85 -2.26 0.34
CA PRO A 332 -24.86 -1.23 0.60
C PRO A 332 -24.43 -1.36 2.06
N ASP A 333 -23.13 -1.56 2.26
CA ASP A 333 -22.54 -1.55 3.58
C ASP A 333 -23.04 -0.32 4.34
N SER A 334 -23.73 -0.55 5.46
CA SER A 334 -24.19 0.50 6.37
C SER A 334 -23.04 1.34 6.97
N GLU A 335 -21.80 1.12 6.53
CA GLU A 335 -20.55 1.80 6.90
C GLU A 335 -20.51 3.30 6.55
N GLY A 336 -21.56 3.84 5.90
CA GLY A 336 -21.68 5.27 5.58
C GLY A 336 -22.61 6.09 6.47
N GLU A 337 -23.18 5.52 7.54
CA GLU A 337 -24.08 6.21 8.48
C GLU A 337 -23.43 6.58 9.82
N ASP A 338 -22.19 7.11 9.79
CA ASP A 338 -21.67 7.93 10.90
C ASP A 338 -22.38 9.30 11.01
N SER A 339 -23.57 9.47 10.40
CA SER A 339 -24.36 10.70 10.41
C SER A 339 -25.65 10.59 11.22
N LYS A 340 -25.78 9.61 12.13
CA LYS A 340 -26.90 9.61 13.09
C LYS A 340 -26.91 10.89 13.95
N ASP A 341 -25.76 11.52 14.15
CA ASP A 341 -25.68 12.83 14.82
C ASP A 341 -26.15 14.01 13.96
N ASP A 342 -25.99 13.96 12.64
CA ASP A 342 -26.49 15.04 11.77
C ASP A 342 -28.02 15.00 11.60
N LYS A 343 -28.62 13.79 11.57
CA LYS A 343 -30.09 13.66 11.64
C LYS A 343 -30.64 14.14 13.00
N LYS A 344 -29.93 13.90 14.12
CA LYS A 344 -30.34 14.40 15.44
C LYS A 344 -30.17 15.91 15.61
N LYS A 345 -29.11 16.51 15.05
CA LYS A 345 -28.91 17.98 15.06
C LYS A 345 -29.93 18.71 14.18
N ASN A 346 -30.31 18.16 13.03
CA ASN A 346 -31.37 18.76 12.22
C ASN A 346 -32.77 18.59 12.81
N LYS A 347 -33.01 17.54 13.62
CA LYS A 347 -34.27 17.39 14.36
C LYS A 347 -34.38 18.39 15.52
N ARG A 348 -33.30 18.57 16.31
CA ARG A 348 -33.27 19.58 17.39
C ARG A 348 -33.43 21.01 16.87
N ARG A 349 -32.81 21.35 15.73
CA ARG A 349 -32.99 22.67 15.08
C ARG A 349 -34.41 22.93 14.53
N ARG A 350 -35.22 21.89 14.34
CA ARG A 350 -36.64 22.04 13.98
C ARG A 350 -37.52 22.16 15.22
N GLU A 351 -37.24 21.37 16.25
CA GLU A 351 -37.98 21.44 17.53
C GLU A 351 -37.74 22.78 18.26
N ASP A 352 -36.57 23.41 18.15
CA ASP A 352 -36.29 24.73 18.76
C ASP A 352 -36.86 25.93 17.96
N ASN A 353 -37.39 25.73 16.75
CA ASN A 353 -37.95 26.79 15.90
C ASN A 353 -39.49 26.79 15.84
N ASP A 354 -40.14 25.76 16.38
CA ASP A 354 -41.61 25.63 16.36
C ASP A 354 -42.28 26.15 17.65
N ASP A 355 -41.51 26.66 18.63
CA ASP A 355 -42.02 27.16 19.92
C ASP A 355 -42.42 28.65 19.94
N GLU A 356 -42.36 29.34 18.79
CA GLU A 356 -42.76 30.77 18.69
C GLU A 356 -43.93 31.03 17.73
N ALA A 357 -44.86 30.07 17.59
CA ALA A 357 -46.12 30.34 16.90
C ALA A 357 -47.31 29.49 17.39
N ARG A 358 -48.12 30.16 18.22
CA ARG A 358 -49.60 30.08 18.33
C ARG A 358 -50.25 29.20 19.40
N LYS A 359 -51.00 29.94 20.23
CA LYS A 359 -52.06 29.59 21.19
C LYS A 359 -53.38 29.16 20.49
N PRO A 360 -54.42 28.71 21.25
CA PRO A 360 -55.20 27.51 20.94
C PRO A 360 -56.68 27.77 20.55
N THR A 361 -57.34 26.74 20.01
CA THR A 361 -58.80 26.54 20.10
C THR A 361 -59.15 25.03 20.13
N THR A 362 -60.32 24.76 20.71
CA THR A 362 -60.75 23.56 21.46
C THR A 362 -61.57 22.54 20.61
N PRO A 363 -62.28 21.51 21.16
CA PRO A 363 -62.14 20.10 20.76
C PRO A 363 -63.42 19.49 20.12
N LEU A 364 -63.40 18.17 19.83
CA LEU A 364 -64.49 17.19 19.54
C LEU A 364 -64.03 16.27 18.38
N ASP A 365 -64.32 14.98 18.25
CA ASP A 365 -65.01 13.92 18.99
C ASP A 365 -64.62 12.58 18.30
N ALA A 366 -64.93 11.44 18.94
CA ALA A 366 -65.09 10.05 18.44
C ALA A 366 -64.43 9.61 17.09
N SER A 367 -63.76 8.46 16.95
CA SER A 367 -64.33 7.12 17.14
C SER A 367 -63.26 6.01 16.95
N LYS A 368 -63.37 4.90 17.71
CA LYS A 368 -62.91 3.52 17.38
C LYS A 368 -63.53 3.04 16.05
N PRO A 369 -63.06 1.98 15.32
CA PRO A 369 -62.54 0.67 15.76
C PRO A 369 -61.34 0.18 14.90
N GLY A 370 -60.76 -1.02 14.94
CA GLY A 370 -61.01 -2.29 15.61
C GLY A 370 -59.82 -3.23 15.36
N THR A 371 -59.70 -4.24 16.22
CA THR A 371 -58.60 -5.21 16.32
C THR A 371 -58.73 -6.33 15.27
N PRO A 372 -57.66 -6.72 14.55
CA PRO A 372 -57.67 -7.95 13.75
C PRO A 372 -57.36 -9.20 14.57
N LYS A 373 -58.13 -10.26 14.29
CA LYS A 373 -58.12 -11.61 14.85
C LYS A 373 -56.79 -12.35 14.70
N GLU A 374 -56.52 -13.18 15.70
CA GLU A 374 -55.50 -14.24 15.78
C GLU A 374 -55.55 -15.21 14.58
N ALA A 375 -54.35 -15.59 14.12
CA ALA A 375 -54.12 -16.73 13.24
C ALA A 375 -53.84 -18.00 14.08
N PRO A 376 -54.28 -19.20 13.63
CA PRO A 376 -54.09 -20.43 14.39
C PRO A 376 -52.66 -21.00 14.26
N LYS A 377 -52.15 -21.51 15.39
CA LYS A 377 -50.88 -22.24 15.54
C LYS A 377 -50.88 -23.56 14.75
N PRO A 378 -49.76 -23.95 14.12
CA PRO A 378 -49.56 -25.30 13.63
C PRO A 378 -49.21 -26.27 14.76
N SER A 379 -49.74 -27.49 14.66
CA SER A 379 -49.60 -28.61 15.58
C SER A 379 -48.24 -29.30 15.50
N THR A 380 -47.72 -29.64 16.67
CA THR A 380 -46.52 -30.45 16.91
C THR A 380 -46.78 -31.93 16.59
N PRO A 381 -45.88 -32.65 15.88
CA PRO A 381 -45.91 -34.11 15.83
C PRO A 381 -45.22 -34.73 17.04
N ALA A 382 -45.82 -35.83 17.50
CA ALA A 382 -45.50 -36.56 18.71
C ALA A 382 -44.15 -37.30 18.68
N GLU A 383 -43.62 -37.39 19.89
CA GLU A 383 -42.41 -38.04 20.36
C GLU A 383 -42.51 -39.57 20.20
N GLY A 384 -41.60 -40.15 19.41
CA GLY A 384 -41.45 -41.59 19.25
C GLY A 384 -40.27 -42.11 20.08
N THR A 385 -40.56 -42.94 21.07
CA THR A 385 -39.59 -43.67 21.91
C THR A 385 -38.95 -44.82 21.13
N PRO A 386 -37.61 -45.01 21.16
CA PRO A 386 -37.01 -46.29 20.80
C PRO A 386 -36.63 -47.09 22.06
N LYS A 387 -37.13 -48.33 22.12
CA LYS A 387 -36.72 -49.37 23.06
C LYS A 387 -35.35 -49.95 22.68
N ASP A 388 -34.46 -49.91 23.67
CA ASP A 388 -33.68 -51.00 24.25
C ASP A 388 -32.77 -51.94 23.39
N SER A 389 -31.50 -51.86 23.77
CA SER A 389 -30.38 -52.82 23.80
C SER A 389 -30.32 -54.03 22.85
N GLY A 390 -29.36 -53.96 21.92
CA GLY A 390 -28.70 -55.10 21.28
C GLY A 390 -27.20 -55.11 21.58
N LYS A 391 -26.73 -56.22 22.17
CA LYS A 391 -25.32 -56.58 22.50
C LYS A 391 -24.29 -56.23 21.40
N PRO A 392 -23.07 -55.76 21.76
CA PRO A 392 -21.94 -55.76 20.86
C PRO A 392 -21.36 -57.17 20.70
N GLY A 393 -21.36 -57.68 19.47
CA GLY A 393 -20.64 -58.89 19.08
C GLY A 393 -19.13 -58.63 18.94
N THR A 394 -18.34 -59.61 19.37
CA THR A 394 -16.89 -59.68 19.32
C THR A 394 -16.36 -59.57 17.87
N PRO A 395 -15.35 -58.74 17.56
CA PRO A 395 -14.74 -58.73 16.24
C PRO A 395 -13.92 -60.00 16.02
N LYS A 396 -14.27 -60.72 14.95
CA LYS A 396 -13.57 -61.88 14.43
C LYS A 396 -12.29 -61.40 13.74
N GLU A 397 -11.20 -62.04 14.12
CA GLU A 397 -9.85 -62.02 13.56
C GLU A 397 -9.86 -61.93 12.01
N SER A 398 -9.31 -60.86 11.46
CA SER A 398 -9.12 -60.68 10.01
C SER A 398 -7.68 -61.00 9.63
N ALA A 399 -7.58 -61.72 8.51
CA ALA A 399 -6.44 -62.50 8.09
C ALA A 399 -5.20 -61.69 7.65
N LYS A 400 -4.05 -62.37 7.73
CA LYS A 400 -2.75 -61.99 7.18
C LYS A 400 -2.82 -61.34 5.79
N PRO A 401 -2.06 -60.26 5.53
CA PRO A 401 -1.85 -59.74 4.18
C PRO A 401 -1.06 -60.74 3.33
N GLY A 402 -1.63 -61.13 2.20
CA GLY A 402 -0.96 -61.92 1.17
C GLY A 402 0.11 -61.11 0.44
N THR A 403 1.17 -61.83 0.04
CA THR A 403 2.30 -61.33 -0.76
C THR A 403 1.83 -60.76 -2.10
N PRO A 404 2.26 -59.56 -2.51
CA PRO A 404 1.92 -59.00 -3.83
C PRO A 404 2.55 -59.83 -4.95
N LYS A 405 1.73 -60.27 -5.91
CA LYS A 405 2.17 -60.80 -7.20
C LYS A 405 2.87 -59.69 -7.99
N GLN A 406 4.03 -60.02 -8.57
CA GLN A 406 4.72 -59.18 -9.53
C GLN A 406 3.84 -58.99 -10.77
N ASP A 407 3.40 -57.74 -10.99
CA ASP A 407 2.76 -57.35 -12.24
C ASP A 407 3.78 -57.27 -13.37
N ALA A 408 3.32 -57.71 -14.54
CA ALA A 408 4.09 -57.84 -15.75
C ALA A 408 4.66 -56.49 -16.23
N ARG A 409 5.89 -56.58 -16.74
CA ARG A 409 6.68 -55.52 -17.36
C ARG A 409 5.87 -54.81 -18.47
N PRO A 410 5.80 -53.46 -18.49
CA PRO A 410 5.15 -52.75 -19.59
C PRO A 410 5.93 -52.93 -20.90
N PRO A 411 5.24 -52.97 -22.06
CA PRO A 411 5.90 -53.12 -23.35
C PRO A 411 6.74 -51.89 -23.71
N THR A 412 7.90 -52.16 -24.31
CA THR A 412 8.85 -51.18 -24.81
C THR A 412 8.19 -50.26 -25.84
N PRO A 413 8.30 -48.92 -25.71
CA PRO A 413 7.79 -48.00 -26.73
C PRO A 413 8.51 -48.20 -28.06
N LYS A 414 7.75 -48.34 -29.15
CA LYS A 414 8.25 -48.37 -30.52
C LYS A 414 8.85 -47.01 -30.90
N ASP A 415 9.94 -47.07 -31.64
CA ASP A 415 10.78 -45.95 -32.09
C ASP A 415 9.97 -44.77 -32.66
N ALA A 416 10.25 -43.57 -32.13
CA ALA A 416 9.82 -42.31 -32.71
C ALA A 416 10.61 -42.03 -34.00
N PRO A 417 9.97 -41.51 -35.07
CA PRO A 417 10.68 -41.15 -36.30
C PRO A 417 11.69 -40.03 -36.06
N LYS A 418 12.89 -40.21 -36.63
CA LYS A 418 14.01 -39.25 -36.57
C LYS A 418 13.59 -37.84 -36.99
N PRO A 419 13.96 -36.79 -36.23
CA PRO A 419 13.79 -35.40 -36.65
C PRO A 419 14.59 -35.14 -37.94
N GLY A 420 13.92 -34.56 -38.95
CA GLY A 420 14.55 -34.14 -40.19
C GLY A 420 15.59 -33.04 -39.97
N THR A 421 16.67 -33.13 -40.74
CA THR A 421 17.78 -32.16 -40.76
C THR A 421 17.26 -30.76 -41.12
N PRO A 422 17.53 -29.72 -40.31
CA PRO A 422 17.16 -28.35 -40.66
C PRO A 422 17.94 -27.87 -41.89
N LYS A 423 17.25 -27.31 -42.89
CA LYS A 423 17.85 -26.58 -44.01
C LYS A 423 18.62 -25.37 -43.48
N GLU A 424 19.84 -25.18 -43.99
CA GLU A 424 20.70 -24.01 -43.74
C GLU A 424 19.94 -22.69 -43.93
N ALA A 425 20.05 -21.81 -42.93
CA ALA A 425 19.65 -20.42 -43.05
C ALA A 425 20.61 -19.66 -44.00
N PRO A 426 20.11 -18.78 -44.87
CA PRO A 426 20.97 -17.99 -45.75
C PRO A 426 21.84 -17.01 -44.94
N LYS A 427 23.11 -16.91 -45.35
CA LYS A 427 24.14 -16.06 -44.75
C LYS A 427 23.71 -14.57 -44.71
N PRO A 428 23.97 -13.84 -43.62
CA PRO A 428 23.77 -12.39 -43.57
C PRO A 428 24.67 -11.68 -44.58
N GLY A 429 24.08 -10.80 -45.39
CA GLY A 429 24.81 -9.95 -46.34
C GLY A 429 25.65 -8.88 -45.63
N THR A 430 26.84 -8.65 -46.17
CA THR A 430 27.80 -7.63 -45.74
C THR A 430 27.21 -6.22 -45.86
N PRO A 431 27.28 -5.36 -44.82
CA PRO A 431 26.85 -3.96 -44.95
C PRO A 431 27.82 -3.18 -45.84
N LYS A 432 27.28 -2.46 -46.83
CA LYS A 432 28.04 -1.48 -47.62
C LYS A 432 28.21 -0.19 -46.83
N ASP A 433 29.44 0.30 -46.76
CA ASP A 433 29.82 1.60 -46.24
C ASP A 433 29.13 2.74 -47.00
N SER A 434 28.31 3.53 -46.28
CA SER A 434 27.81 4.82 -46.75
C SER A 434 28.52 5.95 -46.01
N LYS A 435 29.30 6.70 -46.79
CA LYS A 435 30.12 7.86 -46.46
C LYS A 435 29.29 9.03 -45.90
N PRO A 436 29.76 9.79 -44.88
CA PRO A 436 29.03 10.95 -44.37
C PRO A 436 29.17 12.16 -45.31
N GLY A 437 28.04 12.73 -45.73
CA GLY A 437 27.98 14.00 -46.46
C GLY A 437 27.92 15.19 -45.51
N THR A 438 28.78 16.17 -45.73
CA THR A 438 28.86 17.46 -45.03
C THR A 438 27.67 18.36 -45.38
N PRO A 439 26.98 19.01 -44.42
CA PRO A 439 25.94 19.97 -44.72
C PRO A 439 26.51 21.36 -45.03
N LYS A 440 26.00 21.95 -46.11
CA LYS A 440 26.25 23.32 -46.59
C LYS A 440 25.25 24.29 -45.93
N PRO A 441 25.65 25.51 -45.52
CA PRO A 441 24.73 26.44 -44.86
C PRO A 441 23.93 27.25 -45.89
N GLU A 442 22.62 27.36 -45.67
CA GLU A 442 21.74 28.28 -46.41
C GLU A 442 21.61 29.61 -45.66
N THR A 443 21.80 30.68 -46.43
CA THR A 443 21.57 32.08 -46.07
C THR A 443 20.07 32.43 -46.17
N PRO A 444 19.52 33.32 -45.32
CA PRO A 444 18.09 33.65 -45.33
C PRO A 444 17.76 34.78 -46.32
N LYS A 445 16.61 34.67 -46.97
CA LYS A 445 16.01 35.74 -47.78
C LYS A 445 15.15 36.67 -46.92
N GLU A 446 15.37 37.96 -47.15
CA GLU A 446 14.50 39.08 -46.76
C GLU A 446 13.10 38.97 -47.34
N GLY A 447 12.13 39.48 -46.59
CA GLY A 447 10.75 39.72 -47.00
C GLY A 447 10.08 40.68 -46.03
N THR A 448 10.12 41.95 -46.39
CA THR A 448 9.51 43.14 -45.77
C THR A 448 7.98 43.06 -45.74
N GLU A 449 7.36 43.42 -44.60
CA GLU A 449 6.14 44.25 -44.52
C GLU A 449 5.78 44.57 -43.04
N THR A 450 5.55 45.86 -42.76
CA THR A 450 5.06 46.47 -41.51
C THR A 450 3.89 47.40 -41.87
N PRO A 451 3.13 48.04 -40.93
CA PRO A 451 2.98 47.83 -39.49
C PRO A 451 1.51 47.87 -38.99
N LYS A 452 1.26 47.49 -37.72
CA LYS A 452 0.20 48.12 -36.89
C LYS A 452 0.49 47.99 -35.38
N ASN A 453 0.85 49.14 -34.79
CA ASN A 453 0.67 49.62 -33.41
C ASN A 453 0.17 48.63 -32.32
N ARG A 454 0.95 48.46 -31.25
CA ARG A 454 0.54 48.84 -29.87
C ARG A 454 1.66 48.76 -28.82
N LYS A 455 1.95 49.92 -28.22
CA LYS A 455 2.39 50.23 -26.85
C LYS A 455 3.51 49.40 -26.19
N GLU A 456 4.64 50.10 -26.03
CA GLU A 456 5.74 49.85 -25.12
C GLU A 456 5.32 49.90 -23.63
N ALA A 457 5.93 49.02 -22.84
CA ALA A 457 6.24 49.25 -21.43
C ALA A 457 7.64 48.65 -21.17
N GLY A 458 8.61 49.52 -20.92
CA GLY A 458 10.02 49.17 -20.78
C GLY A 458 10.33 48.33 -19.54
N LYS A 459 11.29 47.42 -19.70
CA LYS A 459 12.07 46.84 -18.59
C LYS A 459 13.49 46.59 -19.08
N THR A 460 14.41 47.37 -18.53
CA THR A 460 15.87 47.20 -18.62
C THR A 460 16.31 45.88 -17.97
N PRO A 461 17.31 45.17 -18.50
CA PRO A 461 17.93 44.03 -17.83
C PRO A 461 18.92 44.50 -16.76
N PRO A 462 19.09 43.75 -15.64
CA PRO A 462 20.03 44.13 -14.60
C PRO A 462 21.46 43.74 -14.99
N VAL A 463 22.35 44.65 -14.62
CA VAL A 463 23.82 44.57 -14.68
C VAL A 463 24.32 43.51 -13.70
N ASP A 464 25.26 42.71 -14.18
CA ASP A 464 25.99 41.69 -13.45
C ASP A 464 27.13 42.37 -12.65
N THR A 465 27.07 42.32 -11.32
CA THR A 465 28.18 42.72 -10.45
C THR A 465 28.45 41.63 -9.43
N SER A 466 29.44 40.80 -9.74
CA SER A 466 30.08 39.89 -8.80
C SER A 466 31.03 40.67 -7.89
N ASN A 467 30.67 40.84 -6.60
CA ASN A 467 31.62 41.23 -5.56
C ASN A 467 31.78 40.09 -4.56
N LYS A 468 33.03 39.67 -4.42
CA LYS A 468 33.56 38.61 -3.57
C LYS A 468 33.76 39.18 -2.16
N ALA A 469 32.94 38.75 -1.20
CA ALA A 469 33.11 39.06 0.21
C ALA A 469 33.40 37.75 0.99
N THR A 470 34.47 37.80 1.78
CA THR A 470 34.91 36.78 2.75
C THR A 470 33.87 36.64 3.86
N GLY A 471 33.20 35.49 3.94
CA GLY A 471 32.19 35.19 4.96
C GLY A 471 32.77 34.42 6.14
N GLU A 472 32.49 34.91 7.34
CA GLU A 472 32.50 34.12 8.59
C GLU A 472 31.69 32.82 8.43
N PRO A 473 32.07 31.72 9.10
CA PRO A 473 31.33 30.47 9.04
C PRO A 473 29.94 30.65 9.65
N ALA A 474 28.91 30.59 8.81
CA ALA A 474 27.52 30.63 9.24
C ALA A 474 27.21 29.47 10.20
N ALA A 475 26.72 29.81 11.40
CA ALA A 475 26.29 28.84 12.40
C ALA A 475 25.27 27.85 11.82
N LYS A 476 25.50 26.56 12.02
CA LYS A 476 24.72 25.47 11.42
C LYS A 476 23.33 25.37 12.07
N LYS A 477 22.28 25.65 11.30
CA LYS A 477 20.88 25.58 11.77
C LYS A 477 20.45 24.12 12.00
N LEU A 478 20.26 23.72 13.26
CA LEU A 478 19.72 22.40 13.64
C LEU A 478 18.25 22.25 13.20
N ARG A 479 17.88 21.07 12.66
CA ARG A 479 16.48 20.75 12.32
C ARG A 479 15.81 20.00 13.47
N ALA A 480 14.49 20.15 13.63
CA ALA A 480 13.71 19.54 14.72
C ALA A 480 13.85 18.01 14.86
N LYS A 481 14.16 17.30 13.75
CA LYS A 481 14.36 15.84 13.74
C LYS A 481 15.74 15.40 14.26
N ASP A 482 16.69 16.32 14.37
CA ASP A 482 18.08 16.06 14.73
C ASP A 482 18.37 16.38 16.21
N ILE A 483 17.35 16.71 17.02
CA ILE A 483 17.47 16.90 18.47
C ILE A 483 17.76 15.53 19.12
N GLN A 484 19.05 15.21 19.20
CA GLN A 484 19.58 14.10 19.98
C GLN A 484 19.84 14.54 21.43
N GLN A 485 20.18 13.60 22.32
CA GLN A 485 20.57 13.88 23.71
C GLN A 485 21.63 15.00 23.82
N ASN A 486 22.44 15.19 22.78
CA ASN A 486 23.54 16.15 22.72
C ASN A 486 23.09 17.62 22.56
N SER A 487 21.81 17.89 22.26
CA SER A 487 21.27 19.26 22.14
C SER A 487 20.70 19.81 23.47
N MET A 488 20.85 19.09 24.58
CA MET A 488 20.30 19.49 25.88
C MET A 488 20.92 20.78 26.45
N ASP A 489 22.14 21.11 26.02
CA ASP A 489 22.85 22.34 26.38
C ASP A 489 22.66 23.49 25.40
N ALA A 490 21.88 23.30 24.32
CA ALA A 490 21.58 24.37 23.39
C ALA A 490 20.63 25.40 24.02
N THR A 491 20.82 26.68 23.69
CA THR A 491 19.93 27.76 24.12
C THR A 491 18.79 27.89 23.12
N VAL A 492 17.56 27.97 23.64
CA VAL A 492 16.35 28.18 22.84
C VAL A 492 16.28 29.67 22.48
N LEU A 493 16.26 29.99 21.20
CA LEU A 493 16.11 31.35 20.70
C LEU A 493 14.78 31.52 19.97
N LYS A 494 14.32 32.77 19.86
CA LYS A 494 13.16 33.13 19.05
C LYS A 494 13.43 32.85 17.57
N GLY A 495 12.50 32.17 16.92
CA GLY A 495 12.52 31.89 15.49
C GLY A 495 12.04 33.08 14.64
N GLU A 496 12.07 32.91 13.32
CA GLU A 496 11.68 33.94 12.35
C GLU A 496 10.15 34.10 12.24
N LYS A 497 9.39 33.06 12.58
CA LYS A 497 7.93 33.06 12.47
C LYS A 497 7.28 33.38 13.80
N VAL A 498 6.20 34.16 13.75
CA VAL A 498 5.36 34.45 14.91
C VAL A 498 4.22 33.42 14.97
N PRO A 499 3.95 32.80 16.12
CA PRO A 499 2.81 31.90 16.26
C PRO A 499 1.47 32.59 16.01
N GLY A 500 0.57 31.93 15.28
CA GLY A 500 -0.74 32.49 14.94
C GLY A 500 -1.79 32.44 16.06
N THR A 501 -1.51 31.73 17.16
CA THR A 501 -2.41 31.61 18.31
C THR A 501 -1.71 32.08 19.58
N GLU A 502 -2.44 32.82 20.42
CA GLU A 502 -1.90 33.42 21.65
C GLU A 502 -1.26 32.38 22.59
N TYR A 503 -1.88 31.21 22.77
CA TYR A 503 -1.31 30.18 23.67
C TYR A 503 0.08 29.68 23.22
N ILE A 504 0.30 29.56 21.90
CA ILE A 504 1.62 29.15 21.37
C ILE A 504 2.61 30.29 21.54
N ALA A 505 2.19 31.54 21.29
CA ALA A 505 3.04 32.71 21.50
C ALA A 505 3.51 32.80 22.96
N SER A 506 2.58 32.66 23.91
CA SER A 506 2.87 32.69 25.34
C SER A 506 3.81 31.57 25.77
N ARG A 507 3.58 30.30 25.34
CA ARG A 507 4.51 29.22 25.69
C ARG A 507 5.89 29.36 25.05
N CYS A 508 5.97 29.83 23.80
CA CYS A 508 7.26 30.07 23.14
C CYS A 508 8.04 31.17 23.87
N ALA A 509 7.35 32.23 24.31
CA ALA A 509 7.97 33.31 25.08
C ALA A 509 8.57 32.82 26.40
N LEU A 510 7.92 31.86 27.08
CA LEU A 510 8.43 31.29 28.33
C LEU A 510 9.78 30.60 28.16
N VAL A 511 10.04 29.96 27.02
CA VAL A 511 11.22 29.09 26.83
C VAL A 511 12.40 29.80 26.16
N VAL A 512 12.20 30.96 25.55
CA VAL A 512 13.28 31.73 24.90
C VAL A 512 14.31 32.19 25.93
N GLY A 513 15.59 31.96 25.63
CA GLY A 513 16.74 32.26 26.48
C GLY A 513 17.11 31.13 27.44
N GLN A 514 16.31 30.07 27.55
CA GLN A 514 16.59 28.93 28.42
C GLN A 514 17.31 27.81 27.67
N LYS A 515 18.05 26.96 28.40
CA LYS A 515 18.61 25.73 27.82
C LYS A 515 17.52 24.68 27.62
N VAL A 516 17.68 23.83 26.61
CA VAL A 516 16.72 22.75 26.30
C VAL A 516 16.45 21.86 27.52
N ARG A 517 17.48 21.51 28.31
CA ARG A 517 17.33 20.70 29.53
C ARG A 517 16.53 21.39 30.64
N ASP A 518 16.58 22.71 30.72
CA ASP A 518 15.88 23.49 31.75
C ASP A 518 14.43 23.78 31.35
N VAL A 519 14.12 23.60 30.06
CA VAL A 519 12.77 23.74 29.52
C VAL A 519 11.97 22.44 29.62
N ILE A 520 12.53 21.34 29.10
CA ILE A 520 11.80 20.08 28.95
C ILE A 520 11.55 19.45 30.32
N GLY A 521 10.27 19.27 30.66
CA GLY A 521 9.87 18.67 31.93
C GLY A 521 9.79 19.64 33.11
N THR A 522 10.13 20.91 32.91
CA THR A 522 10.21 21.91 33.99
C THR A 522 9.30 23.11 33.74
N VAL A 523 9.34 23.69 32.54
CA VAL A 523 8.53 24.88 32.22
C VAL A 523 7.07 24.48 32.11
N GLN A 524 6.18 25.18 32.83
CA GLN A 524 4.74 24.99 32.75
C GLN A 524 4.10 26.09 31.92
N PHE A 525 3.07 25.75 31.14
CA PHE A 525 2.28 26.68 30.35
C PHE A 525 0.79 26.33 30.39
N THR A 526 -0.07 27.32 30.23
CA THR A 526 -1.53 27.14 30.23
C THR A 526 -2.03 26.89 28.80
N LYS A 527 -2.76 25.79 28.61
CA LYS A 527 -3.43 25.44 27.35
C LYS A 527 -4.68 26.29 27.14
N THR A 528 -5.21 26.27 25.91
CA THR A 528 -6.45 27.01 25.55
C THR A 528 -7.68 26.61 26.37
N ASN A 529 -7.70 25.42 26.96
CA ASN A 529 -8.76 24.94 27.85
C ASN A 529 -8.53 25.30 29.33
N GLY A 530 -7.55 26.15 29.64
CA GLY A 530 -7.20 26.55 31.01
C GLY A 530 -6.37 25.53 31.79
N THR A 531 -6.11 24.34 31.25
CA THR A 531 -5.29 23.34 31.93
C THR A 531 -3.81 23.69 31.85
N VAL A 532 -3.10 23.52 32.96
CA VAL A 532 -1.64 23.67 33.01
C VAL A 532 -0.98 22.40 32.48
N ALA A 533 0.02 22.55 31.64
CA ALA A 533 0.81 21.45 31.10
C ALA A 533 2.30 21.77 31.19
N THR A 534 3.10 20.73 31.36
CA THR A 534 4.56 20.82 31.34
C THR A 534 5.07 20.75 29.89
N TYR A 535 5.99 21.63 29.54
CA TYR A 535 6.61 21.72 28.22
C TYR A 535 7.40 20.45 27.91
N ALA A 536 6.94 19.66 26.95
CA ALA A 536 7.54 18.38 26.61
C ALA A 536 8.48 18.49 25.38
N LEU A 537 9.29 17.45 25.15
CA LEU A 537 10.13 17.37 23.95
C LEU A 537 9.32 17.44 22.65
N ALA A 538 8.07 16.96 22.65
CA ALA A 538 7.16 17.06 21.52
C ALA A 538 6.78 18.52 21.19
N ASP A 539 6.55 19.35 22.21
CA ASP A 539 6.25 20.77 22.03
C ASP A 539 7.45 21.51 21.42
N LEU A 540 8.67 21.25 21.93
CA LEU A 540 9.89 21.84 21.37
C LEU A 540 10.07 21.48 19.89
N ARG A 541 9.88 20.20 19.54
CA ARG A 541 9.99 19.73 18.14
C ARG A 541 8.96 20.41 17.24
N TYR A 542 7.72 20.54 17.72
CA TYR A 542 6.67 21.23 16.98
C TYR A 542 7.05 22.69 16.75
N ASP A 543 7.41 23.43 17.79
CA ASP A 543 7.71 24.87 17.71
C ASP A 543 8.96 25.15 16.83
N LEU A 544 9.98 24.28 16.87
CA LEU A 544 11.13 24.33 15.97
C LEU A 544 10.74 24.03 14.51
N SER A 545 9.89 23.01 14.28
CA SER A 545 9.45 22.64 12.93
C SER A 545 8.60 23.72 12.27
N CYS A 546 7.81 24.44 13.07
CA CYS A 546 7.01 25.57 12.63
C CYS A 546 7.86 26.84 12.43
N GLY A 547 9.10 26.86 12.90
CA GLY A 547 10.01 28.01 12.82
C GLY A 547 9.72 29.11 13.85
N PHE A 548 8.98 28.79 14.92
CA PHE A 548 8.69 29.70 16.03
C PHE A 548 9.87 29.84 16.99
N LEU A 549 10.68 28.79 17.09
CA LEU A 549 11.92 28.74 17.86
C LEU A 549 13.08 28.32 16.95
N LYS A 550 14.31 28.55 17.40
CA LYS A 550 15.54 27.96 16.87
C LYS A 550 16.47 27.57 18.03
N LEU A 551 17.41 26.66 17.81
CA LEU A 551 18.42 26.29 18.81
C LEU A 551 19.77 26.89 18.43
N GLU A 552 20.48 27.44 19.41
CA GLU A 552 21.86 27.88 19.30
C GLU A 552 22.74 26.96 20.16
N GLU A 553 23.71 26.31 19.52
CA GLU A 553 24.68 25.50 20.24
C GLU A 553 25.62 26.42 21.02
N THR A 554 25.84 26.13 22.31
CA THR A 554 26.90 26.80 23.06
C THR A 554 28.21 26.46 22.35
N PRO A 555 29.02 27.46 21.93
CA PRO A 555 30.32 27.18 21.34
C PRO A 555 31.08 26.27 22.29
N GLN A 556 31.46 25.08 21.83
CA GLN A 556 32.38 24.27 22.61
C GLN A 556 33.66 25.09 22.71
N VAL A 557 33.95 25.60 23.91
CA VAL A 557 35.26 26.18 24.21
C VAL A 557 36.23 25.06 23.90
N GLY A 558 36.95 25.19 22.79
CA GLY A 558 37.91 24.21 22.36
C GLY A 558 38.87 23.98 23.52
N SER A 559 38.93 22.75 24.01
CA SER A 559 40.04 22.32 24.84
C SER A 559 41.27 22.39 23.94
N GLU A 560 41.97 23.52 23.95
CA GLU A 560 43.33 23.60 23.43
C GLU A 560 44.14 22.54 24.17
N ALA A 561 44.61 21.55 23.41
CA ALA A 561 45.52 20.50 23.83
C ALA A 561 46.85 20.70 23.09
#